data_AF-A0A443R546-F1
#
_entry.id   AF-A0A443R546-F1
#
_cell.length_a   1.000
_cell.length_b   1.000
_cell.length_c   1.000
_cell.angle_alpha   90.00
_cell.angle_beta   90.00
_cell.angle_gamma   90.00
#
_symmetry.space_group_name_H-M   'P 1'
#
loop_
_entity.id
_entity.type
_entity.pdbx_description
1 polymer ?
#
loop_
_entity_poly.entity_id
_entity_poly.type
_entity_poly.pdbx_seq_one_letter_code
_entity_poly.pdbx_strand_id
1 'polypeptide(L)'
;MESKERRNAEEYRIQIVWRKVFFMIYLHLGALYGIYLCFTAAKWGTIFFGLPHYTFSLTYPNGKFFMQKASIFEWSRDHRVHHKYSETDADPYNSKRGFFFAHMGWLMVRKHPKVIEMGKKIDIKDLLDDKIVQFQHK
;
A
#
# COMPACT_ATOMS: atom_id res chain seq x y z
N MET A 1 -10.27 2.43 31.65
CA MET A 1 -10.33 2.25 30.18
C MET A 1 -8.96 1.94 29.60
N GLU A 2 -7.92 2.67 29.99
CA GLU A 2 -6.53 2.49 29.54
C GLU A 2 -5.95 1.07 29.72
N SER A 3 -6.28 0.38 30.82
CA SER A 3 -5.82 -1.00 31.06
C SER A 3 -6.39 -2.03 30.08
N LYS A 4 -7.58 -1.79 29.51
CA LYS A 4 -8.17 -2.67 28.50
C LYS A 4 -7.55 -2.42 27.12
N GLU A 5 -7.21 -1.18 26.82
CA GLU A 5 -6.54 -0.80 25.57
C GLU A 5 -5.08 -1.22 25.52
N ARG A 6 -4.36 -1.17 26.65
CA ARG A 6 -3.00 -1.71 26.78
C ARG A 6 -3.00 -3.23 26.61
N ARG A 7 -3.91 -3.95 27.27
CA ARG A 7 -4.09 -5.41 27.10
C ARG A 7 -4.42 -5.81 25.66
N ASN A 8 -5.33 -5.08 25.00
CA ASN A 8 -5.67 -5.34 23.59
C ASN A 8 -4.52 -5.04 22.62
N ALA A 9 -3.62 -4.10 22.96
CA ALA A 9 -2.42 -3.82 22.17
C ALA A 9 -1.36 -4.92 22.35
N GLU A 10 -1.21 -5.43 23.57
CA GLU A 10 -0.29 -6.54 23.88
C GLU A 10 -0.75 -7.88 23.27
N GLU A 11 -2.06 -8.10 23.11
CA GLU A 11 -2.61 -9.36 22.57
C GLU A 11 -2.59 -9.43 21.03
N TYR A 12 -2.36 -8.32 20.32
CA TYR A 12 -2.35 -8.35 18.86
C TYR A 12 -1.20 -9.18 18.30
N ARG A 13 -1.52 -10.38 17.82
CA ARG A 13 -0.58 -11.21 17.06
C ARG A 13 -0.57 -10.79 15.60
N ILE A 14 0.61 -10.39 15.11
CA ILE A 14 0.82 -10.04 13.70
C ILE A 14 0.48 -11.25 12.82
N GLN A 15 -0.53 -11.10 11.97
CA GLN A 15 -0.92 -12.13 11.01
C GLN A 15 -0.27 -11.86 9.66
N ILE A 16 0.76 -12.64 9.32
CA ILE A 16 1.48 -12.54 8.05
C ILE A 16 0.63 -13.15 6.93
N VAL A 17 0.51 -12.44 5.82
CA VAL A 17 -0.18 -12.90 4.62
C VAL A 17 0.85 -13.37 3.60
N TRP A 18 1.22 -14.65 3.68
CA TRP A 18 2.29 -15.25 2.87
C TRP A 18 2.15 -15.05 1.36
N ARG A 19 0.93 -15.05 0.81
CA ARG A 19 0.69 -14.74 -0.61
C ARG A 19 1.30 -13.40 -1.02
N LYS A 20 1.21 -12.38 -0.15
CA LYS A 20 1.78 -11.06 -0.40
C LYS A 20 3.29 -11.04 -0.22
N VAL A 21 3.81 -11.86 0.68
CA VAL A 21 5.26 -12.02 0.90
C VAL A 21 5.92 -12.61 -0.35
N PHE A 22 5.39 -13.72 -0.88
CA PHE A 22 5.93 -14.33 -2.09
C PHE A 22 5.88 -13.38 -3.29
N PHE A 23 4.78 -12.63 -3.44
CA PHE A 23 4.67 -11.60 -4.48
C PHE A 23 5.72 -10.50 -4.32
N MET A 24 5.96 -10.04 -3.08
CA MET A 24 6.96 -9.02 -2.79
C MET A 24 8.38 -9.51 -3.13
N ILE A 25 8.72 -10.75 -2.76
CA ILE A 25 10.02 -11.37 -3.08
C ILE A 25 10.19 -11.46 -4.60
N TYR A 26 9.18 -11.96 -5.31
CA TYR A 26 9.21 -12.07 -6.77
C TYR A 26 9.46 -10.71 -7.45
N LEU A 27 8.76 -9.66 -7.01
CA LEU A 27 8.93 -8.31 -7.57
C LEU A 27 10.35 -7.78 -7.35
N HIS A 28 10.94 -7.99 -6.17
CA HIS A 28 12.30 -7.53 -5.88
C HIS A 28 13.36 -8.31 -6.65
N LEU A 29 13.20 -9.63 -6.79
CA LEU A 29 14.11 -10.45 -7.61
C LEU A 29 14.02 -10.05 -9.09
N GLY A 30 12.81 -9.79 -9.60
CA GLY A 30 12.59 -9.26 -10.94
C GLY A 30 13.23 -7.88 -11.15
N ALA A 31 13.13 -6.99 -10.16
CA ALA A 31 13.79 -5.67 -10.21
C ALA A 31 15.31 -5.77 -10.23
N LEU A 32 15.91 -6.64 -9.39
CA LEU A 32 17.35 -6.89 -9.39
C LEU A 32 17.82 -7.48 -10.73
N TYR A 33 17.06 -8.42 -11.30
CA TYR A 33 17.33 -8.97 -12.62
C TYR A 33 17.19 -7.92 -13.73
N GLY A 34 16.18 -7.05 -13.64
CA GLY A 34 15.99 -5.92 -14.56
C GLY A 34 17.18 -4.95 -14.52
N ILE A 35 17.67 -4.60 -13.32
CA ILE A 35 18.87 -3.77 -13.15
C ILE A 35 20.08 -4.45 -13.83
N TYR A 36 20.26 -5.76 -13.62
CA TYR A 36 21.34 -6.50 -14.28
C TYR A 36 21.24 -6.43 -15.83
N LEU A 37 20.05 -6.59 -16.39
CA LEU A 37 19.82 -6.51 -17.84
C LEU A 37 20.05 -5.10 -18.40
N CYS A 38 19.75 -4.04 -17.63
CA CYS A 38 20.02 -2.65 -18.03
C CYS A 38 21.51 -2.40 -18.32
N PHE A 39 22.42 -3.06 -17.59
CA PHE A 39 23.87 -2.89 -17.78
C PHE A 39 24.51 -3.90 -18.74
N THR A 40 23.87 -5.04 -18.98
CA THR A 40 24.50 -6.16 -19.73
C THR A 40 23.92 -6.39 -21.13
N ALA A 41 22.67 -6.00 -21.39
CA ALA A 41 21.97 -6.40 -22.63
C ALA A 41 21.07 -5.32 -23.25
N ALA A 42 20.70 -4.26 -22.52
CA ALA A 42 19.78 -3.24 -23.01
C ALA A 42 20.42 -2.37 -24.11
N LYS A 43 19.87 -2.43 -25.33
CA LYS A 43 20.25 -1.51 -26.41
C LYS A 43 19.67 -0.11 -26.12
N TRP A 44 20.44 0.95 -26.33
CA TRP A 44 20.01 2.34 -26.11
C TRP A 44 18.67 2.70 -26.81
N GLY A 45 18.36 2.08 -27.95
CA GLY A 45 17.08 2.26 -28.66
C GLY A 45 15.84 1.79 -27.88
N THR A 46 15.98 0.77 -27.03
CA THR A 46 14.90 0.24 -26.18
C THR A 46 14.56 1.19 -25.02
N ILE A 47 15.56 1.93 -24.52
CA ILE A 47 15.39 2.95 -23.47
C ILE A 47 14.65 4.17 -24.04
N PHE A 48 15.00 4.58 -25.27
CA PHE A 48 14.38 5.72 -25.96
C PHE A 48 12.92 5.46 -26.39
N PHE A 49 12.58 4.22 -26.81
CA PHE A 49 11.20 3.85 -27.18
C PHE A 49 10.32 3.41 -26.00
N GLY A 50 10.91 2.89 -24.91
CA GLY A 50 10.18 2.43 -23.74
C GLY A 50 9.54 3.58 -22.93
N LEU A 51 10.23 4.72 -22.82
CA LEU A 51 9.78 5.88 -22.04
C LEU A 51 8.46 6.49 -22.55
N PRO A 52 8.27 6.75 -23.86
CA PRO A 52 7.02 7.26 -24.41
C PRO A 52 5.85 6.26 -24.39
N HIS A 53 6.13 4.95 -24.47
CA HIS A 53 5.08 3.93 -24.42
C HIS A 53 4.57 3.71 -22.99
N TYR A 54 5.45 3.87 -21.99
CA TYR A 54 5.07 3.81 -20.57
C TYR A 54 4.18 4.99 -20.16
N THR A 55 4.42 6.20 -20.68
CA THR A 55 3.56 7.36 -20.42
C THR A 55 2.21 7.26 -21.11
N PHE A 56 2.14 6.65 -22.30
CA PHE A 56 0.88 6.39 -23.00
C PHE A 56 0.00 5.36 -22.27
N SER A 57 0.60 4.33 -21.66
CA SER A 57 -0.12 3.31 -20.88
C SER A 57 -0.73 3.85 -19.57
N LEU A 58 -0.15 4.90 -18.97
CA LEU A 58 -0.69 5.57 -17.78
C LEU A 58 -1.97 6.39 -18.05
N THR A 59 -2.33 6.59 -19.32
CA THR A 59 -3.52 7.38 -19.71
C THR A 59 -4.75 6.49 -19.93
N TYR A 60 -4.62 5.16 -19.92
CA TYR A 60 -5.78 4.27 -20.00
C TYR A 60 -6.47 4.13 -18.63
N PRO A 61 -7.77 4.49 -18.51
CA PRO A 61 -8.51 4.47 -17.23
C PRO A 61 -8.77 3.07 -16.66
N ASN A 62 -8.21 2.01 -17.26
CA ASN A 62 -8.37 0.63 -16.82
C ASN A 62 -7.08 0.02 -16.22
N GLY A 63 -6.11 0.86 -15.86
CA GLY A 63 -4.85 0.48 -15.21
C GLY A 63 -5.04 -0.13 -13.81
N LYS A 64 -5.58 -1.35 -13.73
CA LYS A 64 -5.43 -2.22 -12.57
C LYS A 64 -3.99 -2.73 -12.55
N PHE A 65 -3.04 -1.86 -12.23
CA PHE A 65 -1.68 -2.27 -11.94
C PHE A 65 -1.69 -3.11 -10.65
N PHE A 66 -1.05 -4.26 -10.72
CA PHE A 66 -1.06 -5.33 -9.71
C PHE A 66 -0.38 -4.89 -8.41
N MET A 67 -1.09 -4.09 -7.58
CA MET A 67 -0.94 -4.08 -6.13
C MET A 67 -2.33 -4.03 -5.50
N GLN A 68 -2.84 -5.24 -5.31
CA GLN A 68 -4.09 -5.64 -4.70
C GLN A 68 -4.43 -4.77 -3.45
N LYS A 69 -5.39 -3.84 -3.62
CA LYS A 69 -5.97 -2.86 -2.65
C LYS A 69 -5.45 -1.41 -2.68
N ALA A 70 -5.34 -0.79 -3.85
CA ALA A 70 -5.04 0.66 -3.98
C ALA A 70 -6.12 1.37 -4.81
N SER A 71 -7.39 1.22 -4.42
CA SER A 71 -8.38 2.19 -4.90
C SER A 71 -8.04 3.56 -4.31
N ILE A 72 -8.30 4.63 -5.06
CA ILE A 72 -8.12 6.01 -4.56
C ILE A 72 -8.87 6.16 -3.24
N PHE A 73 -10.06 5.58 -3.16
CA PHE A 73 -10.86 5.50 -1.94
C PHE A 73 -10.10 4.88 -0.75
N GLU A 74 -9.54 3.68 -0.90
CA GLU A 74 -8.85 2.99 0.20
C GLU A 74 -7.55 3.70 0.59
N TRP A 75 -6.80 4.22 -0.40
CA TRP A 75 -5.57 4.96 -0.15
C TRP A 75 -5.83 6.27 0.58
N SER A 76 -6.77 7.09 0.10
CA SER A 76 -7.14 8.36 0.74
C SER A 76 -7.69 8.15 2.15
N ARG A 77 -8.51 7.10 2.38
CA ARG A 77 -8.99 6.77 3.73
C ARG A 77 -7.83 6.40 4.66
N ASP A 78 -6.97 5.47 4.25
CA ASP A 78 -5.86 5.02 5.10
C ASP A 78 -4.84 6.14 5.35
N HIS A 79 -4.65 7.05 4.38
CA HIS A 79 -3.82 8.25 4.53
C HIS A 79 -4.39 9.25 5.54
N ARG A 80 -5.71 9.48 5.53
CA ARG A 80 -6.38 10.29 6.56
C ARG A 80 -6.22 9.68 7.96
N VAL A 81 -6.35 8.35 8.07
CA VAL A 81 -6.13 7.64 9.35
C VAL A 81 -4.69 7.83 9.82
N HIS A 82 -3.70 7.69 8.94
CA HIS A 82 -2.30 7.91 9.27
C HIS A 82 -2.05 9.34 9.77
N HIS A 83 -2.50 10.36 9.05
CA HIS A 83 -2.31 11.75 9.51
C HIS A 83 -3.00 12.05 10.85
N LYS A 84 -4.20 11.49 11.06
CA LYS A 84 -4.97 11.74 12.29
C LYS A 84 -4.44 10.98 13.50
N TYR A 85 -3.92 9.77 13.29
CA TYR A 85 -3.51 8.86 14.36
C TYR A 85 -2.04 8.47 14.27
N SER A 86 -1.22 9.33 13.68
CA SER A 86 0.22 9.12 13.47
C SER A 86 0.90 8.64 14.74
N GLU A 87 1.83 7.70 14.60
CA GLU A 87 2.65 7.21 15.73
C GLU A 87 1.85 6.49 16.84
N THR A 88 0.65 6.00 16.53
CA THR A 88 -0.21 5.18 17.41
C THR A 88 -0.51 3.82 16.80
N ASP A 89 -1.13 2.91 17.55
CA ASP A 89 -1.58 1.61 17.03
C ASP A 89 -2.69 1.69 15.97
N ALA A 90 -3.35 2.84 15.86
CA ALA A 90 -4.34 3.11 14.83
C ALA A 90 -3.69 3.60 13.51
N ASP A 91 -2.38 3.85 13.51
CA ASP A 91 -1.64 4.17 12.29
C ASP A 91 -1.36 2.90 11.47
N PRO A 92 -1.85 2.82 10.22
CA PRO A 92 -1.60 1.69 9.33
C PRO A 92 -0.10 1.42 9.06
N TYR A 93 0.77 2.42 9.12
CA TYR A 93 2.21 2.32 8.82
C TYR A 93 3.08 2.92 9.93
N ASN A 94 2.61 2.77 11.18
CA ASN A 94 3.26 3.23 12.40
C ASN A 94 4.79 3.01 12.40
N SER A 95 5.55 4.12 12.45
CA SER A 95 7.01 4.08 12.43
C SER A 95 7.63 3.52 13.72
N LYS A 96 6.92 3.59 14.86
CA LYS A 96 7.33 2.98 16.14
C LYS A 96 7.42 1.45 16.09
N ARG A 97 6.78 0.81 15.11
CA ARG A 97 6.87 -0.66 14.90
C ARG A 97 8.15 -1.08 14.17
N GLY A 98 9.04 -0.12 13.88
CA GLY A 98 10.34 -0.33 13.27
C GLY A 98 10.38 0.01 11.78
N PHE A 99 11.58 0.30 11.30
CA PHE A 99 11.83 0.73 9.92
C PHE A 99 11.25 -0.22 8.87
N PHE A 100 11.48 -1.53 9.03
CA PHE A 100 11.00 -2.53 8.08
C PHE A 100 9.46 -2.56 8.00
N PHE A 101 8.78 -2.41 9.14
CA PHE A 101 7.33 -2.38 9.19
C PHE A 101 6.76 -1.18 8.43
N ALA A 102 7.27 0.01 8.71
CA ALA A 102 6.82 1.25 8.06
C ALA A 102 7.16 1.29 6.56
N HIS A 103 8.30 0.72 6.16
CA HIS A 103 8.75 0.72 4.78
C HIS A 103 7.96 -0.25 3.88
N MET A 104 7.88 -1.54 4.25
CA MET A 104 7.23 -2.57 3.44
C MET A 104 6.43 -3.61 4.24
N GLY A 105 6.73 -3.78 5.52
CA GLY A 105 6.13 -4.81 6.37
C GLY A 105 4.62 -4.70 6.50
N TRP A 106 4.09 -3.46 6.56
CA TRP A 106 2.65 -3.20 6.64
C TRP A 106 1.86 -3.78 5.46
N LEU A 107 2.47 -3.93 4.28
CA LEU A 107 1.84 -4.53 3.10
C LEU A 107 1.65 -6.04 3.25
N MET A 108 2.55 -6.70 3.98
CA MET A 108 2.64 -8.16 4.10
C MET A 108 1.83 -8.73 5.28
N VAL A 109 1.28 -7.88 6.12
CA VAL A 109 0.52 -8.30 7.31
C VAL A 109 -0.94 -7.88 7.20
N ARG A 110 -1.79 -8.43 8.07
CA ARG A 110 -3.14 -7.89 8.25
C ARG A 110 -3.08 -6.58 9.03
N LYS A 111 -4.04 -5.68 8.73
CA LYS A 111 -4.20 -4.40 9.43
C LYS A 111 -4.55 -4.67 10.90
N HIS A 112 -3.99 -3.86 11.80
CA HIS A 112 -4.30 -3.92 13.22
C HIS A 112 -5.79 -3.58 13.46
N PRO A 113 -6.49 -4.22 14.42
CA PRO A 113 -7.90 -3.95 14.69
C PRO A 113 -8.22 -2.47 14.93
N LYS A 114 -7.34 -1.75 15.66
CA LYS A 114 -7.48 -0.30 15.90
C LYS A 114 -7.44 0.53 14.61
N VAL A 115 -6.66 0.13 13.61
CA VAL A 115 -6.63 0.80 12.29
C VAL A 115 -8.01 0.67 11.60
N ILE A 116 -8.62 -0.52 11.69
CA ILE A 116 -9.94 -0.79 11.11
C ILE A 116 -11.02 -0.02 11.86
N GLU A 117 -10.96 0.01 13.19
CA GLU A 117 -11.91 0.72 14.03
C GLU A 117 -11.87 2.23 13.79
N MET A 118 -10.67 2.81 13.82
CA MET A 118 -10.50 4.26 13.63
C MET A 118 -10.72 4.67 12.17
N GLY A 119 -10.44 3.79 11.21
CA GLY A 119 -10.77 4.02 9.80
C GLY A 119 -12.26 4.15 9.52
N LYS A 120 -13.14 3.54 10.34
CA LYS A 120 -14.60 3.73 10.25
C LYS A 120 -15.07 5.08 10.79
N LYS A 121 -14.26 5.75 11.62
CA LYS A 121 -14.58 7.04 12.25
C LYS A 121 -14.09 8.24 11.42
N ILE A 122 -13.37 7.99 10.33
CA ILE A 122 -12.93 9.04 9.41
C ILE A 122 -14.09 9.43 8.50
N ASP A 123 -14.28 10.74 8.35
CA ASP A 123 -15.21 11.26 7.35
C ASP A 123 -14.65 11.01 5.93
N ILE A 124 -15.46 10.32 5.14
CA ILE A 124 -15.19 9.88 3.78
C ILE A 124 -16.33 10.26 2.83
N LYS A 125 -17.24 11.15 3.27
CA LYS A 125 -18.41 11.54 2.47
C LYS A 125 -18.00 12.12 1.12
N ASP A 126 -16.94 12.93 1.09
CA ASP A 126 -16.35 13.47 -0.12
C ASP A 126 -15.90 12.39 -1.11
N LEU A 127 -15.30 11.31 -0.61
CA LEU A 127 -14.87 10.17 -1.45
C LEU A 127 -16.04 9.31 -1.94
N LEU A 128 -17.15 9.29 -1.19
CA LEU A 128 -18.37 8.57 -1.57
C LEU A 128 -19.18 9.33 -2.62
N ASP A 129 -19.21 10.66 -2.53
CA ASP A 129 -19.95 11.52 -3.45
C ASP A 129 -19.22 11.70 -4.80
N ASP A 130 -17.89 11.46 -4.85
CA ASP A 130 -17.10 11.54 -6.08
C ASP A 130 -17.31 10.30 -6.98
N LYS A 131 -17.99 10.53 -8.12
CA LYS A 131 -18.28 9.50 -9.13
C LYS A 131 -17.05 8.85 -9.74
N ILE A 132 -15.94 9.57 -9.89
CA ILE A 132 -14.69 9.05 -10.45
C ILE A 132 -14.05 8.10 -9.44
N VAL A 133 -14.00 8.51 -8.17
CA VAL A 133 -13.48 7.67 -7.08
C VAL A 133 -14.31 6.40 -6.93
N GLN A 134 -15.65 6.52 -6.97
CA GLN A 134 -16.55 5.37 -6.90
C GLN A 134 -16.47 4.46 -8.14
N PHE A 135 -16.28 5.03 -9.32
CA PHE A 135 -16.08 4.26 -10.55
C PHE A 135 -14.79 3.43 -10.48
N GLN A 136 -13.69 4.02 -10.01
CA GLN A 136 -12.40 3.34 -9.87
C GLN A 136 -12.38 2.28 -8.75
N HIS A 137 -13.21 2.47 -7.71
CA HIS A 137 -13.33 1.53 -6.60
C HIS A 137 -14.13 0.27 -6.93
N LYS A 138 -15.01 0.32 -7.95
CA LYS A 138 -15.80 -0.82 -8.43
C LYS A 138 -14.95 -1.89 -9.13
#